data_AF-A0A7V5LSG8-F1
#
_entry.id   AF-A0A7V5LSG8-F1
#
_cell.length_a   1.000
_cell.length_b   1.000
_cell.length_c   1.000
_cell.angle_alpha   90.00
_cell.angle_beta   90.00
_cell.angle_gamma   90.00
#
_symmetry.space_group_name_H-M   'P 1'
#
loop_
_entity.id
_entity.type
_entity.pdbx_description
1 polymer ?
#
loop_
_entity_poly.entity_id
_entity_poly.type
_entity_poly.pdbx_seq_one_letter_code
_entity_poly.pdbx_strand_id
1 'polypeptide(L)'
;MTSQPVIYPPRLKITSTSALYFPYDSRKKVIGHQLKELALDKIELGYTTIYSLPNWMVMYSGIGAPVAGLGLESLFHSGIKRIFIFGVCGSFNPIDHIGQAILVTQAFSQEGTSR
;
A
#
# COMPACT_ATOMS: atom_id res chain seq x y z
N MET A 1 -23.99 10.92 -16.05
CA MET A 1 -24.22 9.46 -15.95
C MET A 1 -23.51 8.97 -14.70
N THR A 2 -24.24 8.59 -13.66
CA THR A 2 -23.67 7.87 -12.51
C THR A 2 -23.45 6.43 -12.95
N SER A 3 -22.27 6.12 -13.47
CA SER A 3 -21.89 4.75 -13.81
C SER A 3 -21.78 3.95 -12.51
N GLN A 4 -22.73 3.05 -12.24
CA GLN A 4 -22.52 2.06 -11.20
C GLN A 4 -21.32 1.19 -11.58
N PRO A 5 -20.37 0.96 -10.66
CA PRO A 5 -19.22 0.13 -10.95
C PRO A 5 -19.68 -1.32 -11.18
N VAL A 6 -19.11 -1.97 -12.21
CA VAL A 6 -19.38 -3.38 -12.55
C VAL A 6 -18.72 -4.32 -11.52
N ILE A 7 -17.63 -3.86 -10.92
CA ILE A 7 -16.88 -4.59 -9.89
C ILE A 7 -16.87 -3.76 -8.62
N TYR A 8 -17.32 -4.36 -7.52
CA TYR A 8 -17.19 -3.77 -6.19
C TYR A 8 -15.92 -4.31 -5.55
N PRO A 9 -14.93 -3.45 -5.24
CA PRO A 9 -13.79 -3.90 -4.47
C PRO A 9 -14.27 -4.40 -3.10
N PRO A 10 -13.64 -5.43 -2.53
CA PRO A 10 -14.05 -5.98 -1.25
C PRO A 10 -14.06 -4.90 -0.17
N ARG A 11 -15.14 -4.88 0.62
CA ARG A 11 -15.29 -3.95 1.74
C ARG A 11 -14.66 -4.57 2.99
N LEU A 12 -13.64 -3.89 3.50
CA LEU A 12 -12.81 -4.32 4.62
C LEU A 12 -13.36 -3.73 5.91
N LYS A 13 -13.25 -4.48 7.00
CA LYS A 13 -13.47 -3.94 8.34
C LYS A 13 -12.26 -3.10 8.73
N ILE A 14 -12.42 -1.78 8.80
CA ILE A 14 -11.32 -0.87 9.16
C ILE A 14 -11.27 -0.64 10.67
N THR A 15 -10.06 -0.56 11.21
CA THR A 15 -9.78 -0.15 12.61
C THR A 15 -9.32 1.31 12.68
N SER A 16 -8.95 1.89 11.54
CA SER A 16 -8.43 3.25 11.42
C SER A 16 -8.80 3.85 10.07
N THR A 17 -8.78 5.18 9.98
CA THR A 17 -8.95 5.91 8.71
C THR A 17 -7.62 6.17 8.01
N SER A 18 -6.50 5.75 8.61
CA SER A 18 -5.16 5.87 8.04
C SER A 18 -4.55 4.49 7.76
N ALA A 19 -3.81 4.40 6.66
CA ALA A 19 -3.14 3.19 6.23
C ALA A 19 -1.64 3.41 6.00
N LEU A 20 -0.85 2.38 6.29
CA LEU A 20 0.53 2.24 5.84
C LEU A 20 0.56 1.31 4.62
N TYR A 21 1.43 1.60 3.66
CA TYR A 21 1.63 0.75 2.49
C TYR A 21 3.11 0.44 2.31
N PHE A 22 3.45 -0.84 2.43
CA PHE A 22 4.79 -1.38 2.21
C PHE A 22 4.79 -2.24 0.93
N PRO A 23 5.05 -1.65 -0.25
CA PRO A 23 5.04 -2.40 -1.51
C PRO A 23 6.12 -3.48 -1.55
N TYR A 24 7.24 -3.25 -0.87
CA TYR A 24 8.37 -4.15 -0.80
C TYR A 24 8.76 -4.44 0.65
N ASP A 25 9.19 -5.67 0.88
CA ASP A 25 9.93 -6.07 2.08
C ASP A 25 11.16 -6.87 1.65
N SER A 26 12.25 -6.63 2.37
CA SER A 26 13.53 -7.29 2.19
C SER A 26 13.40 -8.82 2.18
N ARG A 27 14.45 -9.51 1.70
CA ARG A 27 14.50 -10.99 1.74
C ARG A 27 14.33 -11.56 3.15
N LYS A 28 14.72 -10.79 4.18
CA LYS A 28 14.57 -11.16 5.60
C LYS A 28 13.15 -11.01 6.13
N LYS A 29 12.24 -10.42 5.36
CA LYS A 29 10.82 -10.26 5.69
C LYS A 29 10.54 -9.61 7.04
N VAL A 30 11.34 -8.62 7.41
CA VAL A 30 11.30 -7.97 8.74
C VAL A 30 9.93 -7.36 9.00
N ILE A 31 9.36 -6.66 8.02
CA ILE A 31 8.04 -6.03 8.15
C ILE A 31 6.97 -7.12 8.23
N GLY A 32 7.02 -8.10 7.32
CA GLY A 32 6.05 -9.20 7.29
C GLY A 32 6.03 -10.03 8.57
N HIS A 33 7.19 -10.26 9.20
CA HIS A 33 7.27 -10.94 10.50
C HIS A 33 6.59 -10.13 11.61
N GLN A 34 6.90 -8.84 11.70
CA GLN A 34 6.28 -7.96 12.69
C GLN A 34 4.76 -7.84 12.49
N LEU A 35 4.28 -7.75 11.25
CA LEU A 35 2.85 -7.68 10.96
C LEU A 35 2.10 -8.95 11.40
N LYS A 36 2.71 -10.13 11.28
CA LYS A 36 2.08 -11.38 11.74
C LYS A 36 1.91 -11.43 13.26
N GLU A 37 2.79 -10.78 14.01
CA GLU A 37 2.72 -10.72 15.47
C GLU A 37 1.74 -9.65 15.97
N LEU A 38 1.66 -8.52 15.27
CA LEU A 38 0.89 -7.35 15.70
C LEU A 38 -0.54 -7.27 15.14
N ALA A 39 -0.84 -8.00 14.06
CA ALA A 39 -2.12 -7.88 13.39
C ALA A 39 -3.28 -8.49 14.19
N LEU A 40 -4.40 -7.78 14.22
CA LEU A 40 -5.68 -8.27 14.75
C LEU A 40 -6.38 -9.18 13.74
N ASP A 41 -6.23 -8.89 12.44
CA ASP A 41 -6.82 -9.64 11.35
C ASP A 41 -6.00 -9.45 10.06
N LYS A 42 -6.13 -10.38 9.11
CA LYS A 42 -5.52 -10.30 7.78
C LYS A 42 -6.51 -10.68 6.67
N ILE A 43 -6.40 -9.99 5.54
CA ILE A 43 -7.19 -10.26 4.34
C ILE A 43 -6.23 -10.37 3.16
N GLU A 44 -6.31 -11.49 2.45
CA GLU A 44 -5.51 -11.74 1.26
C GLU A 44 -6.29 -11.33 0.00
N LEU A 45 -5.73 -10.42 -0.79
CA LEU A 45 -6.31 -9.92 -2.04
C LEU A 45 -5.57 -10.47 -3.27
N GLY A 46 -5.05 -11.70 -3.16
CA GLY A 46 -4.26 -12.36 -4.20
C GLY A 46 -2.82 -11.86 -4.28
N TYR A 47 -2.60 -10.66 -4.83
CA TYR A 47 -1.27 -10.10 -5.08
C TYR A 47 -0.75 -9.17 -3.97
N THR A 48 -1.59 -8.90 -2.97
CA THR A 48 -1.28 -8.10 -1.79
C THR A 48 -2.04 -8.63 -0.58
N THR A 49 -1.58 -8.29 0.62
CA THR A 49 -2.26 -8.60 1.87
C THR A 49 -2.59 -7.32 2.61
N ILE A 50 -3.75 -7.26 3.25
CA ILE A 50 -4.14 -6.16 4.14
C ILE A 50 -4.18 -6.71 5.55
N TYR A 51 -3.43 -6.08 6.45
CA TYR A 51 -3.47 -6.34 7.88
C TYR A 51 -4.25 -5.23 8.58
N SER A 52 -5.01 -5.59 9.61
CA SER A 52 -5.58 -4.63 10.55
C SER A 52 -4.76 -4.62 11.83
N LEU A 53 -4.35 -3.42 12.26
CA LEU A 53 -3.71 -3.15 13.54
C LEU A 53 -4.66 -2.27 14.38
N PRO A 54 -4.47 -2.11 15.69
CA PRO A 54 -5.39 -1.34 16.53
C PRO A 54 -5.68 0.08 16.02
N ASN A 55 -4.67 0.77 15.46
CA ASN A 55 -4.78 2.17 15.02
C ASN A 55 -4.37 2.39 13.56
N TRP A 56 -4.13 1.32 12.80
CA TRP A 56 -3.64 1.40 11.42
C TRP A 56 -4.22 0.27 10.59
N MET A 57 -4.51 0.56 9.33
CA MET A 57 -4.55 -0.47 8.30
C MET A 57 -3.15 -0.59 7.67
N VAL A 58 -2.75 -1.78 7.23
CA VAL A 58 -1.46 -1.97 6.55
C VAL A 58 -1.66 -2.77 5.29
N MET A 59 -1.40 -2.16 4.14
CA MET A 59 -1.22 -2.89 2.88
C MET A 59 0.23 -3.36 2.81
N TYR A 60 0.42 -4.66 2.71
CA TYR A 60 1.73 -5.30 2.73
C TYR A 60 1.93 -6.11 1.45
N SER A 61 3.11 -5.93 0.86
CA SER A 61 3.42 -6.43 -0.47
C SER A 61 2.55 -5.76 -1.55
N GLY A 62 2.77 -6.14 -2.80
CA GLY A 62 2.05 -5.59 -3.95
C GLY A 62 2.89 -4.59 -4.71
N ILE A 63 3.94 -5.07 -5.39
CA ILE A 63 4.80 -4.24 -6.23
C ILE A 63 4.10 -3.98 -7.56
N GLY A 64 4.13 -2.73 -8.01
CA GLY A 64 3.60 -2.31 -9.30
C GLY A 64 2.22 -1.66 -9.22
N ALA A 65 1.97 -0.71 -10.11
CA ALA A 65 0.77 0.12 -10.10
C ALA A 65 -0.57 -0.67 -10.22
N PRO A 66 -0.69 -1.74 -11.03
CA PRO A 66 -1.94 -2.51 -11.09
C PRO A 66 -2.29 -3.18 -9.76
N VAL A 67 -1.30 -3.77 -9.08
CA VAL A 67 -1.52 -4.43 -7.78
C VAL A 67 -1.79 -3.40 -6.69
N ALA A 68 -1.09 -2.26 -6.74
CA ALA A 68 -1.37 -1.13 -5.86
C ALA A 68 -2.83 -0.67 -6.01
N GLY A 69 -3.29 -0.46 -7.26
CA GLY A 69 -4.67 -0.05 -7.55
C GLY A 69 -5.71 -0.96 -6.89
N LEU A 70 -5.59 -2.27 -7.07
CA LEU A 70 -6.52 -3.25 -6.47
C LEU A 70 -6.63 -3.11 -4.94
N GLY A 71 -5.49 -3.04 -4.25
CA GLY A 71 -5.49 -2.94 -2.78
C GLY A 71 -5.92 -1.57 -2.28
N LEU A 72 -5.47 -0.50 -2.94
CA LEU A 72 -5.78 0.88 -2.57
C LEU A 72 -7.27 1.19 -2.79
N GLU A 73 -7.87 0.72 -3.88
CA GLU A 73 -9.31 0.87 -4.12
C GLU A 73 -10.15 0.18 -3.05
N SER A 74 -9.78 -1.03 -2.62
CA SER A 74 -10.42 -1.70 -1.49
C SER A 74 -10.31 -0.88 -0.20
N LEU A 75 -9.13 -0.31 0.09
CA LEU A 75 -8.94 0.53 1.27
C LEU A 75 -9.78 1.80 1.22
N PHE A 76 -9.78 2.54 0.10
CA PHE A 76 -10.58 3.74 -0.07
C PHE A 76 -12.08 3.45 0.01
N HIS A 77 -12.56 2.41 -0.69
CA HIS A 77 -13.95 1.97 -0.63
C HIS A 77 -14.39 1.59 0.80
N SER A 78 -13.45 1.13 1.62
CA SER A 78 -13.68 0.75 3.01
C SER A 78 -13.65 1.92 4.00
N GLY A 79 -13.28 3.13 3.55
CA GLY A 79 -13.30 4.35 4.37
C GLY A 79 -11.94 4.88 4.80
N ILE A 80 -10.84 4.37 4.22
CA ILE A 80 -9.51 4.94 4.41
C ILE A 80 -9.42 6.31 3.73
N LYS A 81 -8.85 7.28 4.45
CA LYS A 81 -8.74 8.69 4.04
C LYS A 81 -7.30 9.11 3.78
N ARG A 82 -6.33 8.41 4.36
CA ARG A 82 -4.91 8.75 4.26
C ARG A 82 -4.08 7.48 4.13
N ILE A 83 -3.13 7.49 3.20
CA ILE A 83 -2.17 6.42 3.00
C ILE A 83 -0.76 7.01 3.07
N PHE A 84 0.13 6.33 3.79
CA PHE A 84 1.56 6.61 3.80
C PHE A 84 2.28 5.44 3.14
N ILE A 85 3.04 5.73 2.09
CA ILE A 85 3.78 4.71 1.35
C ILE A 85 5.23 4.70 1.82
N PHE A 86 5.70 3.56 2.29
CA PHE A 86 7.07 3.31 2.70
C PHE A 86 7.69 2.30 1.74
N GLY A 87 8.31 2.83 0.69
CA GLY A 87 8.97 2.04 -0.33
C GLY A 87 10.48 2.21 -0.33
N VAL A 88 11.11 1.59 -1.32
CA VAL A 88 12.50 1.80 -1.69
C VAL A 88 12.56 2.30 -3.13
N CYS A 89 13.50 3.19 -3.43
CA CYS A 89 13.69 3.70 -4.78
C CYS A 89 15.19 3.83 -5.09
N GLY A 90 15.53 3.84 -6.38
CA GLY A 90 16.81 4.36 -6.84
C GLY A 90 16.76 5.89 -6.91
N SER A 91 17.93 6.52 -6.98
CA SER A 91 18.05 7.95 -7.28
C SER A 91 18.88 8.17 -8.54
N PHE A 92 18.48 9.16 -9.34
CA PHE A 92 19.28 9.69 -10.45
C PHE A 92 20.12 10.90 -10.04
N ASN A 93 19.91 11.44 -8.84
CA ASN A 93 20.63 12.59 -8.35
C ASN A 93 21.98 12.12 -7.77
N PRO A 94 23.14 12.57 -8.30
CA PRO A 94 24.45 12.05 -7.93
C PRO A 94 24.86 12.35 -6.47
N ILE A 95 24.18 13.27 -5.78
CA ILE A 95 24.46 13.58 -4.37
C ILE A 95 23.68 12.70 -3.39
N ASP A 96 22.68 11.94 -3.85
CA ASP A 96 21.93 11.06 -2.96
C ASP A 96 22.75 9.82 -2.60
N HIS A 97 22.50 9.28 -1.40
CA HIS A 97 23.24 8.15 -0.87
C HIS A 97 22.35 6.93 -0.62
N ILE A 98 22.91 5.72 -0.73
CA ILE A 98 22.21 4.49 -0.38
C ILE A 98 21.78 4.55 1.10
N GLY A 99 20.51 4.26 1.36
CA GLY A 99 19.93 4.29 2.70
C GLY A 99 19.39 5.66 3.13
N GLN A 100 19.55 6.69 2.32
CA GLN A 100 18.94 8.00 2.56
C GLN A 100 17.41 7.92 2.45
N ALA A 101 16.71 8.50 3.43
CA ALA A 101 15.28 8.68 3.37
C ALA A 101 14.94 9.90 2.49
N ILE A 102 13.99 9.72 1.57
CA ILE A 102 13.56 10.76 0.64
C ILE A 102 12.05 10.91 0.75
N LEU A 103 11.58 12.16 0.84
CA LEU A 103 10.15 12.49 0.76
C LEU A 103 9.80 12.84 -0.68
N VAL A 104 8.98 11.99 -1.31
CA VAL A 104 8.50 12.22 -2.67
C VAL A 104 7.32 13.19 -2.63
N THR A 105 7.51 14.39 -3.17
CA THR A 105 6.44 15.42 -3.27
C THR A 105 5.73 15.41 -4.63
N GLN A 106 6.36 14.84 -5.65
CA GLN A 106 5.85 14.70 -7.01
C GLN A 106 6.33 13.38 -7.62
N ALA A 107 5.51 12.77 -8.47
CA ALA A 107 5.84 11.55 -9.19
C ALA A 107 5.43 11.69 -10.66
N PHE A 108 6.31 11.24 -11.57
CA PHE A 108 5.99 11.10 -12.98
C PHE A 108 5.60 9.64 -13.23
N SER A 109 4.38 9.42 -13.74
CA SER A 109 3.97 8.08 -14.15
C SER A 109 4.54 7.76 -15.53
N GLN A 110 5.19 6.62 -15.63
CA GLN A 110 5.55 5.96 -16.90
C GLN A 110 4.92 4.56 -16.98
N GLU A 111 3.98 4.28 -16.09
CA GLU A 111 3.22 3.04 -16.06
C GLU A 111 1.87 3.22 -16.77
N GLY A 112 1.15 2.13 -17.07
CA GLY A 112 -0.07 2.16 -17.91
C GLY A 112 -1.41 2.13 -17.16
N THR A 113 -1.39 2.14 -15.83
CA THR A 113 -2.54 2.02 -14.92
C THR A 113 -3.16 3.39 -14.64
N SER A 114 -2.34 4.38 -14.34
CA SER A 114 -2.79 5.74 -14.03
C SER A 114 -2.85 6.58 -15.32
N ARG A 115 -3.77 7.55 -15.36
CA ARG A 115 -3.93 8.51 -16.46
C ARG A 115 -3.91 9.94 -15.93
#